data_AF-A0A504Z999-F1
#
_entry.id   AF-A0A504Z999-F1
#
_cell.length_a   1.000
_cell.length_b   1.000
_cell.length_c   1.000
_cell.angle_alpha   90.00
_cell.angle_beta   90.00
_cell.angle_gamma   90.00
#
_symmetry.space_group_name_H-M   'P 1'
#
loop_
_entity.id
_entity.type
_entity.pdbx_description
1 polymer ?
#
loop_
_entity_poly.entity_id
_entity_poly.type
_entity_poly.pdbx_seq_one_letter_code
_entity_poly.pdbx_strand_id
1 'polypeptide(L)'
;MTAIAPVITIDGPSGAGKGTLCKAMAEALQWHLLDSGAIYRVLALAALHHHVDLASEDALVPLASHLDVRFVSTDGNLEVILEGEDVSGEIRTQEVANAASQVAAFPRVREALLRRQRAFREAPGLIADGRDMGTVVFPDAPVKIFLDASSEERAHRRMLQLQENGFSVNFERLLAEIKERDDRDRHRAVAPLVPAADALVLDSTRLSIEQVIEKALQYARQKLALA
;
A
#
# COMPACT_ATOMS: atom_id res chain seq x y z
N MET A 1 6.07 -5.28 30.98
CA MET A 1 5.96 -5.74 29.58
C MET A 1 5.41 -4.59 28.79
N THR A 2 6.18 -3.99 27.89
CA THR A 2 5.64 -3.00 26.96
C THR A 2 4.62 -3.71 26.08
N ALA A 3 3.36 -3.27 26.12
CA ALA A 3 2.33 -3.83 25.25
C ALA A 3 2.75 -3.62 23.79
N ILE A 4 2.76 -4.67 22.99
CA ILE A 4 3.05 -4.57 21.56
C ILE A 4 1.92 -3.74 20.93
N ALA A 5 2.25 -2.70 20.19
CA ALA A 5 1.26 -1.80 19.60
C ALA A 5 0.28 -2.58 18.68
N PRO A 6 -1.03 -2.33 18.76
CA PRO A 6 -2.00 -2.97 17.86
C PRO A 6 -1.83 -2.51 16.41
N VAL A 7 -2.20 -3.39 15.47
CA VAL A 7 -2.12 -3.11 14.02
C VAL A 7 -3.48 -3.36 13.38
N ILE A 8 -3.90 -2.45 12.52
CA ILE A 8 -4.99 -2.65 11.56
C ILE A 8 -4.35 -2.76 10.18
N THR A 9 -4.54 -3.90 9.51
CA THR A 9 -4.05 -4.12 8.15
C THR A 9 -5.17 -3.91 7.14
N ILE A 10 -4.86 -3.22 6.04
CA ILE A 10 -5.77 -2.96 4.94
C ILE A 10 -5.06 -3.41 3.66
N ASP A 11 -5.42 -4.60 3.19
CA ASP A 11 -4.91 -5.19 1.96
C ASP A 11 -5.96 -5.09 0.84
N GLY A 12 -5.54 -5.19 -0.42
CA GLY A 12 -6.45 -5.15 -1.56
C GLY A 12 -5.79 -4.68 -2.85
N PRO A 13 -6.48 -4.78 -4.02
CA PRO A 13 -5.91 -4.44 -5.32
C PRO A 13 -5.66 -2.93 -5.52
N SER A 14 -5.01 -2.56 -6.63
CA SER A 14 -4.77 -1.15 -6.95
C SER A 14 -6.09 -0.42 -7.21
N GLY A 15 -6.24 0.81 -6.71
CA GLY A 15 -7.45 1.60 -6.96
C GLY A 15 -8.68 1.24 -6.11
N ALA A 16 -8.57 0.29 -5.17
CA ALA A 16 -9.68 -0.10 -4.29
C ALA A 16 -10.07 0.98 -3.25
N GLY A 17 -9.28 2.06 -3.09
CA GLY A 17 -9.53 3.13 -2.11
C GLY A 17 -8.79 2.99 -0.78
N LYS A 18 -7.80 2.09 -0.70
CA LYS A 18 -7.04 1.81 0.52
C LYS A 18 -6.40 3.05 1.14
N GLY A 19 -5.61 3.81 0.36
CA GLY A 19 -4.93 4.99 0.88
C GLY A 19 -5.87 6.01 1.54
N THR A 20 -7.06 6.23 0.95
CA THR A 20 -8.11 7.09 1.54
C THR A 20 -8.63 6.51 2.85
N LEU A 21 -8.94 5.21 2.87
CA LEU A 21 -9.41 4.52 4.08
C LEU A 21 -8.36 4.54 5.19
N CYS A 22 -7.11 4.22 4.86
CA CYS A 22 -6.00 4.17 5.80
C CYS A 22 -5.76 5.54 6.43
N LYS A 23 -5.76 6.61 5.63
CA LYS A 23 -5.63 7.98 6.12
C LYS A 23 -6.77 8.34 7.08
N ALA A 24 -8.02 8.10 6.68
CA ALA A 24 -9.17 8.39 7.52
C ALA A 24 -9.16 7.59 8.84
N MET A 25 -8.76 6.32 8.82
CA MET A 25 -8.65 5.51 10.03
C MET A 25 -7.50 5.95 10.93
N ALA A 26 -6.35 6.31 10.37
CA ALA A 26 -5.20 6.82 11.11
C ALA A 26 -5.54 8.13 11.81
N GLU A 27 -6.22 9.06 11.12
CA GLU A 27 -6.71 10.32 11.70
C GLU A 27 -7.74 10.07 12.81
N ALA A 28 -8.75 9.24 12.56
CA ALA A 28 -9.82 8.95 13.51
C ALA A 28 -9.34 8.25 14.80
N LEU A 29 -8.27 7.44 14.70
CA LEU A 29 -7.69 6.71 15.83
C LEU A 29 -6.44 7.39 16.41
N GLN A 30 -5.91 8.41 15.75
CA GLN A 30 -4.62 9.05 16.06
C GLN A 30 -3.47 8.04 16.08
N TRP A 31 -3.46 7.13 15.09
CA TRP A 31 -2.45 6.06 14.95
C TRP A 31 -1.46 6.38 13.84
N HIS A 32 -0.32 5.69 13.87
CA HIS A 32 0.67 5.77 12.80
C HIS A 32 0.12 5.18 11.50
N LEU A 33 0.68 5.62 10.37
CA LEU A 33 0.31 5.16 9.03
C LEU A 33 1.55 4.61 8.32
N LEU A 34 1.43 3.40 7.77
CA LEU A 34 2.39 2.80 6.87
C LEU A 34 1.76 2.62 5.48
N ASP A 35 2.30 3.32 4.48
CA ASP A 35 2.07 3.03 3.06
C ASP A 35 3.21 2.12 2.55
N SER A 36 2.98 0.81 2.56
CA SER A 36 3.99 -0.14 2.06
C SER A 36 4.22 0.03 0.55
N GLY A 37 3.21 0.46 -0.20
CA GLY A 37 3.31 0.70 -1.63
C GLY A 37 4.30 1.82 -1.94
N ALA A 38 4.34 2.87 -1.12
CA ALA A 38 5.34 3.93 -1.21
C ALA A 38 6.77 3.40 -1.05
N ILE A 39 7.02 2.44 -0.15
CA ILE A 39 8.35 1.82 0.03
C ILE A 39 8.82 1.13 -1.26
N TYR A 40 7.97 0.33 -1.90
CA TYR A 40 8.33 -0.33 -3.17
C TYR A 40 8.50 0.68 -4.31
N ARG A 41 7.73 1.77 -4.31
CA ARG A 41 7.86 2.84 -5.31
C ARG A 41 9.15 3.64 -5.13
N VAL A 42 9.56 3.93 -3.91
CA VAL A 42 10.85 4.58 -3.64
C VAL A 42 12.01 3.69 -4.07
N LEU A 43 11.96 2.39 -3.78
CA LEU A 43 12.97 1.46 -4.26
C LEU A 43 13.04 1.43 -5.79
N ALA A 44 11.88 1.38 -6.45
CA ALA A 44 11.81 1.40 -7.90
C ALA A 44 12.34 2.71 -8.49
N LEU A 45 12.02 3.85 -7.86
CA LEU A 45 12.52 5.16 -8.27
C LEU A 45 14.04 5.25 -8.11
N ALA A 46 14.57 4.81 -6.97
CA ALA A 46 16.02 4.73 -6.75
C ALA A 46 16.68 3.84 -7.80
N ALA A 47 16.08 2.70 -8.14
CA ALA A 47 16.61 1.82 -9.19
C ALA A 47 16.64 2.52 -10.56
N LEU A 48 15.60 3.29 -10.90
CA LEU A 48 15.57 4.09 -12.14
C LEU A 48 16.65 5.18 -12.14
N HIS A 49 16.78 5.97 -11.07
CA HIS A 49 17.79 7.03 -10.95
C HIS A 49 19.21 6.48 -11.04
N HIS A 50 19.48 5.36 -10.37
CA HIS A 50 20.79 4.70 -10.36
C HIS A 50 21.03 3.76 -11.55
N HIS A 51 20.11 3.70 -12.51
CA HIS A 51 20.18 2.84 -13.71
C HIS A 51 20.40 1.35 -13.36
N VAL A 52 19.79 0.90 -12.26
CA VAL A 52 19.79 -0.49 -11.81
C VAL A 52 18.76 -1.28 -12.60
N ASP A 53 19.16 -2.46 -13.09
CA ASP A 53 18.26 -3.34 -13.83
C ASP A 53 17.11 -3.84 -12.94
N LEU A 54 15.89 -3.41 -13.27
CA LEU A 54 14.66 -3.79 -12.58
C LEU A 54 14.31 -5.28 -12.71
N ALA A 55 14.92 -5.99 -13.66
CA ALA A 55 14.74 -7.43 -13.85
C ALA A 55 15.76 -8.28 -13.08
N SER A 56 16.76 -7.66 -12.43
CA SER A 56 17.83 -8.37 -11.73
C SER A 56 17.66 -8.31 -10.21
N GLU A 57 17.20 -9.42 -9.62
CA GLU A 57 17.09 -9.54 -8.16
C GLU A 57 18.44 -9.28 -7.46
N ASP A 58 19.54 -9.79 -8.03
CA ASP A 58 20.89 -9.61 -7.47
C ASP A 58 21.32 -8.14 -7.44
N ALA A 59 20.90 -7.34 -8.42
CA ALA A 59 21.19 -5.91 -8.46
C ALA A 59 20.29 -5.10 -7.50
N LEU A 60 19.03 -5.52 -7.32
CA LEU A 60 18.06 -4.82 -6.48
C LEU A 60 18.25 -5.07 -4.97
N VAL A 61 18.75 -6.23 -4.57
CA VAL A 61 18.91 -6.58 -3.14
C VAL A 61 19.85 -5.62 -2.39
N PRO A 62 21.05 -5.28 -2.90
CA PRO A 62 21.92 -4.29 -2.28
C PRO A 62 21.25 -2.93 -2.15
N LEU A 63 20.54 -2.48 -3.19
CA LEU A 63 19.83 -1.21 -3.19
C LEU A 63 18.72 -1.19 -2.13
N ALA A 64 17.89 -2.23 -2.07
CA ALA A 64 16.82 -2.35 -1.07
C ALA A 64 17.35 -2.33 0.38
N SER A 65 18.50 -2.97 0.60
CA SER A 65 19.14 -3.09 1.92
C SER A 65 19.73 -1.75 2.41
N HIS A 66 20.19 -0.90 1.50
CA HIS A 66 20.83 0.39 1.82
C HIS A 66 19.97 1.60 1.45
N LEU A 67 18.71 1.39 1.07
CA LEU A 67 17.81 2.44 0.62
C LEU A 67 17.71 3.57 1.67
N ASP A 68 18.21 4.75 1.34
CA ASP A 68 18.13 5.94 2.19
C ASP A 68 16.78 6.63 2.00
N VAL A 69 15.78 6.16 2.74
CA VAL A 69 14.42 6.68 2.67
C VAL A 69 13.92 7.10 4.04
N ARG A 70 13.25 8.25 4.09
CA ARG A 70 12.53 8.74 5.26
C ARG A 70 11.08 9.05 4.89
N PHE A 71 10.18 8.65 5.76
CA PHE A 71 8.76 8.95 5.67
C PHE A 71 8.44 9.94 6.77
N VAL A 72 8.05 11.15 6.39
CA VAL A 72 7.73 12.24 7.33
C VAL A 72 6.25 12.56 7.19
N SER A 73 5.51 12.45 8.29
CA SER A 73 4.09 12.79 8.32
C SER A 73 3.92 14.16 8.99
N THR A 74 3.54 15.18 8.21
CA THR A 74 3.29 16.55 8.68
C THR A 74 1.85 16.93 8.34
N ASP A 75 1.04 17.28 9.34
CA ASP A 75 -0.36 17.73 9.15
C ASP A 75 -1.22 16.78 8.27
N GLY A 76 -1.01 15.47 8.38
CA GLY A 76 -1.74 14.45 7.61
C GLY A 76 -1.28 14.30 6.16
N ASN A 77 -0.19 14.97 5.76
CA ASN A 77 0.49 14.76 4.49
C ASN A 77 1.74 13.90 4.71
N LEU A 78 1.88 12.86 3.88
CA LEU A 78 3.04 11.99 3.88
C LEU A 78 4.07 12.52 2.87
N GLU A 79 5.16 13.06 3.39
CA GLU A 79 6.36 13.40 2.63
C GLU A 79 7.28 12.18 2.56
N VAL A 80 7.80 11.91 1.36
CA VAL A 80 8.69 10.80 1.08
C VAL A 80 10.01 11.36 0.59
N ILE A 81 11.05 11.19 1.41
CA ILE A 81 12.39 11.72 1.14
C ILE A 81 13.29 10.56 0.75
N LEU A 82 13.89 10.61 -0.45
CA LEU A 82 14.89 9.66 -0.95
C LEU A 82 16.21 10.40 -1.12
N GLU A 83 17.28 9.92 -0.48
CA GLU A 83 18.65 10.49 -0.63
C GLU A 83 18.74 12.01 -0.34
N GLY A 84 17.82 12.52 0.49
CA GLY A 84 17.72 13.93 0.87
C GLY A 84 16.74 14.77 0.05
N GLU A 85 16.14 14.22 -1.01
CA GLU A 85 15.20 14.92 -1.89
C GLU A 85 13.74 14.47 -1.68
N ASP A 86 12.80 15.41 -1.75
CA ASP A 86 11.37 15.11 -1.71
C ASP A 86 10.91 14.52 -3.05
N VAL A 87 10.56 13.24 -3.03
CA VAL A 87 10.09 12.47 -4.20
C VAL A 87 8.60 12.13 -4.10
N SER A 88 7.84 12.77 -3.21
CA SER A 88 6.43 12.46 -2.92
C SER A 88 5.52 12.45 -4.15
N GLY A 89 5.78 13.35 -5.10
CA GLY A 89 5.09 13.42 -6.38
C GLY A 89 5.59 12.39 -7.40
N GLU A 90 6.90 12.23 -7.51
CA GLU A 90 7.56 11.39 -8.52
C GLU A 90 7.21 9.90 -8.33
N ILE A 91 7.13 9.44 -7.08
CA ILE A 91 6.73 8.05 -6.77
C ILE A 91 5.27 7.73 -7.15
N ARG A 92 4.46 8.75 -7.49
CA ARG A 92 3.04 8.59 -7.87
C ARG A 92 2.84 8.45 -9.39
N THR A 93 3.90 8.61 -10.17
CA THR A 93 3.87 8.43 -11.63
C THR A 93 3.56 6.99 -12.02
N GLN A 94 3.06 6.80 -13.25
CA GLN A 94 2.73 5.47 -13.77
C GLN A 94 3.99 4.62 -14.01
N GLU A 95 5.07 5.24 -14.46
CA GLU A 95 6.37 4.60 -14.67
C GLU A 95 6.88 3.95 -13.37
N VAL A 96 6.95 4.72 -12.28
CA VAL A 96 7.38 4.21 -10.97
C VAL A 96 6.40 3.16 -10.45
N ALA A 97 5.09 3.32 -10.66
CA ALA A 97 4.11 2.32 -10.24
C ALA A 97 4.29 0.97 -10.96
N ASN A 98 4.66 0.97 -12.23
CA ASN A 98 4.94 -0.24 -13.01
C ASN A 98 6.26 -0.88 -12.57
N ALA A 99 7.32 -0.09 -12.40
CA ALA A 99 8.60 -0.54 -11.88
C ALA A 99 8.47 -1.15 -10.47
N ALA A 100 7.68 -0.51 -9.60
CA ALA A 100 7.39 -1.01 -8.24
C ALA A 100 6.76 -2.41 -8.25
N SER A 101 5.88 -2.70 -9.21
CA SER A 101 5.26 -4.02 -9.34
C SER A 101 6.26 -5.09 -9.78
N GLN A 102 7.25 -4.75 -10.61
CA GLN A 102 8.33 -5.65 -11.02
C GLN A 102 9.26 -5.97 -9.85
N VAL A 103 9.79 -4.94 -9.17
CA VAL A 103 10.71 -5.15 -8.04
C VAL A 103 10.05 -5.88 -6.88
N ALA A 104 8.74 -5.69 -6.67
CA ALA A 104 7.99 -6.33 -5.59
C ALA A 104 7.76 -7.84 -5.79
N ALA A 105 8.07 -8.39 -6.98
CA ALA A 105 7.94 -9.81 -7.28
C ALA A 105 9.11 -10.65 -6.72
N PHE A 106 10.25 -10.01 -6.43
CA PHE A 106 11.49 -10.70 -6.04
C PHE A 106 11.54 -11.02 -4.53
N PRO A 107 11.64 -12.30 -4.13
CA PRO A 107 11.60 -12.71 -2.72
C PRO A 107 12.64 -12.01 -1.83
N ARG A 108 13.91 -11.92 -2.29
CA ARG A 108 15.00 -11.34 -1.50
C ARG A 108 14.88 -9.83 -1.36
N VAL A 109 14.31 -9.16 -2.37
CA VAL A 109 13.97 -7.73 -2.29
C VAL A 109 12.91 -7.50 -1.21
N ARG A 110 11.85 -8.32 -1.19
CA ARG A 110 10.80 -8.23 -0.16
C ARG A 110 11.35 -8.47 1.24
N GLU A 111 12.23 -9.47 1.39
CA GLU A 111 12.89 -9.78 2.65
C GLU A 111 13.71 -8.60 3.17
N ALA A 112 14.48 -7.94 2.30
CA ALA A 112 15.26 -6.75 2.66
C ALA A 112 14.38 -5.59 3.17
N LEU A 113 13.18 -5.42 2.61
CA LEU A 113 12.23 -4.38 3.02
C LEU A 113 11.36 -4.75 4.22
N LEU A 114 11.33 -6.02 4.64
CA LEU A 114 10.42 -6.51 5.67
C LEU A 114 10.70 -5.90 7.04
N ARG A 115 11.98 -5.77 7.41
CA ARG A 115 12.39 -5.17 8.69
C ARG A 115 11.96 -3.70 8.77
N ARG A 116 12.14 -2.95 7.68
CA ARG A 116 11.74 -1.55 7.59
C ARG A 116 10.24 -1.39 7.78
N GLN A 117 9.42 -2.21 7.12
CA GLN A 117 7.95 -2.18 7.28
C GLN A 117 7.53 -2.49 8.72
N ARG A 118 8.10 -3.53 9.35
CA ARG A 118 7.76 -3.90 10.73
C ARG A 118 8.15 -2.85 11.76
N ALA A 119 9.17 -2.04 11.48
CA ALA A 119 9.60 -0.96 12.36
C ALA A 119 8.55 0.16 12.52
N PHE A 120 7.60 0.31 11.59
CA PHE A 120 6.50 1.27 11.73
C PHE A 120 5.50 0.89 12.83
N ARG A 121 5.57 -0.32 13.39
CA ARG A 121 4.68 -0.77 14.47
C ARG A 121 5.09 -0.14 15.79
N GLU A 122 4.64 1.07 16.00
CA GLU A 122 4.87 1.86 17.21
C GLU A 122 3.56 2.18 17.92
N ALA A 123 3.64 2.51 19.22
CA ALA A 123 2.49 2.97 19.99
C ALA A 123 2.04 4.36 19.49
N PRO A 124 0.72 4.69 19.52
CA PRO A 124 -0.38 3.94 20.13
C PRO A 124 -0.93 2.79 19.27
N GLY A 125 -0.55 2.72 17.99
CA GLY A 125 -0.95 1.67 17.04
C GLY A 125 -0.56 2.05 15.61
N LEU A 126 -0.78 1.12 14.69
CA LEU A 126 -0.41 1.27 13.27
C LEU A 126 -1.58 0.90 12.34
N ILE A 127 -1.83 1.74 11.34
CA ILE A 127 -2.62 1.42 10.15
C ILE A 127 -1.65 1.07 9.01
N ALA A 128 -1.72 -0.15 8.49
CA ALA A 128 -0.82 -0.64 7.45
C ALA A 128 -1.56 -0.89 6.13
N ASP A 129 -1.26 -0.08 5.10
CA ASP A 129 -1.75 -0.22 3.73
C ASP A 129 -0.83 -1.14 2.92
N GLY A 130 -1.39 -2.16 2.26
CA GLY A 130 -0.62 -2.92 1.29
C GLY A 130 -1.36 -4.01 0.53
N ARG A 131 -0.63 -5.11 0.30
CA ARG A 131 -1.08 -6.29 -0.46
C ARG A 131 -1.01 -7.58 0.35
N ASP A 132 -0.07 -7.63 1.29
CA ASP A 132 0.26 -8.78 2.12
C ASP A 132 0.56 -8.36 3.57
N MET A 133 -0.03 -7.26 4.03
CA MET A 133 0.13 -6.75 5.39
C MET A 133 -0.42 -7.76 6.40
N GLY A 134 -1.64 -8.25 6.20
CA GLY A 134 -2.29 -9.19 7.11
C GLY A 134 -1.89 -10.65 6.93
N THR A 135 -1.17 -10.99 5.86
CA THR A 135 -0.74 -12.37 5.54
C THR A 135 0.75 -12.62 5.78
N VAL A 136 1.61 -11.60 5.61
CA VAL A 136 3.08 -11.77 5.65
C VAL A 136 3.75 -10.78 6.60
N VAL A 137 3.43 -9.48 6.49
CA VAL A 137 4.16 -8.45 7.27
C VAL A 137 3.76 -8.47 8.74
N PHE A 138 2.46 -8.44 9.00
CA PHE A 138 1.79 -8.45 10.31
C PHE A 138 0.72 -9.56 10.38
N PRO A 139 1.12 -10.84 10.30
CA PRO A 139 0.17 -11.95 10.38
C PRO A 139 -0.55 -12.03 11.72
N ASP A 140 0.01 -11.41 12.77
CA ASP A 140 -0.54 -11.30 14.12
C ASP A 140 -1.43 -10.06 14.32
N ALA A 141 -1.73 -9.29 13.26
CA ALA A 141 -2.56 -8.11 13.35
C ALA A 141 -3.97 -8.48 13.91
N PRO A 142 -4.44 -7.81 14.99
CA PRO A 142 -5.74 -8.11 15.59
C PRO A 142 -6.93 -7.73 14.70
N VAL A 143 -6.72 -6.84 13.73
CA VAL A 143 -7.73 -6.41 12.76
C VAL A 143 -7.14 -6.49 11.37
N LYS A 144 -7.83 -7.21 10.48
CA LYS A 144 -7.44 -7.36 9.08
C LYS A 144 -8.63 -7.07 8.19
N ILE A 145 -8.44 -6.20 7.21
CA ILE A 145 -9.45 -5.79 6.25
C ILE A 145 -8.87 -6.05 4.87
N PHE A 146 -9.65 -6.71 4.02
CA PHE A 146 -9.36 -6.84 2.60
C PHE A 146 -10.37 -5.99 1.82
N LEU A 147 -9.92 -4.82 1.37
CA LEU A 147 -10.74 -3.87 0.62
C LEU A 147 -10.68 -4.21 -0.88
N ASP A 148 -11.81 -4.57 -1.47
CA ASP A 148 -11.91 -4.90 -2.89
C ASP A 148 -12.91 -3.98 -3.61
N ALA A 149 -12.87 -4.01 -4.94
CA ALA A 149 -13.87 -3.46 -5.85
C ALA A 149 -13.68 -4.07 -7.24
N SER A 150 -14.73 -4.04 -8.07
CA SER A 150 -14.61 -4.46 -9.47
C SER A 150 -13.50 -3.69 -10.20
N SER A 151 -12.82 -4.36 -11.14
CA SER A 151 -11.77 -3.73 -11.96
C SER A 151 -12.28 -2.51 -12.72
N GLU A 152 -13.52 -2.57 -13.18
CA GLU A 152 -14.23 -1.54 -13.92
C GLU A 152 -14.45 -0.30 -13.04
N GLU A 153 -14.90 -0.48 -11.80
CA GLU A 153 -15.10 0.61 -10.85
C GLU A 153 -13.75 1.25 -10.45
N ARG A 154 -12.72 0.43 -10.22
CA ARG A 154 -11.37 0.93 -9.90
C ARG A 154 -10.75 1.71 -11.06
N ALA A 155 -10.95 1.26 -12.29
CA ALA A 155 -10.55 2.00 -13.50
C ALA A 155 -11.31 3.32 -13.61
N HIS A 156 -12.62 3.31 -13.37
CA HIS A 156 -13.44 4.52 -13.42
C HIS A 156 -12.98 5.56 -12.38
N ARG A 157 -12.77 5.16 -11.12
CA ARG A 157 -12.25 6.05 -10.06
C ARG A 157 -10.89 6.65 -10.41
N ARG A 158 -9.98 5.81 -10.92
CA ARG A 158 -8.63 6.25 -11.32
C ARG A 158 -8.68 7.20 -12.53
N MET A 159 -9.61 6.98 -13.47
CA MET A 159 -9.85 7.86 -14.60
C MET A 159 -10.26 9.26 -14.12
N LEU A 160 -11.26 9.36 -13.24
CA LEU A 160 -11.71 10.62 -12.67
C LEU A 160 -10.56 11.35 -11.96
N GLN A 161 -9.77 10.64 -11.14
CA GLN A 161 -8.60 11.21 -10.46
C GLN A 161 -7.58 11.80 -11.45
N LEU A 162 -7.33 11.15 -12.58
CA LEU A 162 -6.38 11.64 -13.59
C LEU A 162 -6.95 12.85 -14.34
N GLN A 163 -8.24 12.86 -14.64
CA GLN A 163 -8.94 13.99 -15.26
C GLN A 163 -8.94 15.24 -14.37
N GLU A 164 -9.16 15.08 -13.06
CA GLU A 164 -9.07 16.18 -12.07
C GLU A 164 -7.67 16.82 -12.04
N ASN A 165 -6.63 16.03 -12.33
CA ASN A 165 -5.24 16.51 -12.40
C ASN A 165 -4.84 16.98 -13.82
N GLY A 166 -5.79 17.13 -14.73
CA GLY A 166 -5.55 17.68 -16.07
C GLY A 166 -5.03 16.67 -17.11
N PHE A 167 -5.05 15.37 -16.81
CA PHE A 167 -4.59 14.34 -17.74
C PHE A 167 -5.75 13.79 -18.58
N SER A 168 -5.53 13.67 -19.89
CA SER A 168 -6.42 12.93 -20.78
C SER A 168 -6.09 11.44 -20.73
N VAL A 169 -7.09 10.62 -20.44
CA VAL A 169 -6.92 9.17 -20.23
C VAL A 169 -8.03 8.38 -20.92
N ASN A 170 -7.67 7.21 -21.45
CA ASN A 170 -8.59 6.28 -22.09
C ASN A 170 -8.98 5.18 -21.10
N PHE A 171 -10.29 4.96 -20.91
CA PHE A 171 -10.82 4.01 -19.95
C PHE A 171 -10.40 2.57 -20.25
N GLU A 172 -10.46 2.14 -21.51
CA GLU A 172 -10.14 0.77 -21.92
C GLU A 172 -8.68 0.43 -21.62
N ARG A 173 -7.76 1.37 -21.92
CA ARG A 173 -6.34 1.25 -21.60
C ARG A 173 -6.11 1.15 -20.09
N LEU A 174 -6.75 2.03 -19.31
CA LEU A 174 -6.60 2.03 -17.86
C LEU A 174 -7.14 0.74 -17.22
N LEU A 175 -8.25 0.22 -17.73
CA LEU A 175 -8.82 -1.05 -17.29
C LEU A 175 -7.87 -2.21 -17.59
N ALA A 176 -7.27 -2.25 -18.78
CA ALA A 176 -6.29 -3.27 -19.15
C ALA A 176 -5.05 -3.23 -18.24
N GLU A 177 -4.49 -2.04 -18.00
CA GLU A 177 -3.34 -1.83 -17.10
C GLU A 177 -3.65 -2.28 -15.66
N ILE A 178 -4.86 -2.00 -15.16
CA ILE A 178 -5.30 -2.45 -13.83
C ILE A 178 -5.43 -3.97 -13.77
N LYS A 179 -6.05 -4.60 -14.78
CA LYS A 179 -6.22 -6.06 -14.82
C LYS A 179 -4.87 -6.77 -14.88
N GLU A 180 -3.96 -6.33 -15.74
CA GLU A 180 -2.61 -6.89 -15.84
C GLU A 180 -1.86 -6.81 -14.51
N ARG A 181 -1.96 -5.67 -13.83
CA ARG A 181 -1.34 -5.48 -12.52
C ARG A 181 -1.96 -6.39 -11.46
N ASP A 182 -3.28 -6.49 -11.42
CA ASP A 182 -3.96 -7.35 -10.46
C ASP A 182 -3.62 -8.83 -10.69
N ASP A 183 -3.53 -9.25 -11.96
CA ASP A 183 -3.12 -10.61 -12.32
C ASP A 183 -1.69 -10.88 -11.81
N ARG A 184 -0.76 -9.95 -12.02
CA ARG A 184 0.62 -10.08 -11.50
C ARG A 184 0.64 -10.14 -9.98
N ASP A 185 -0.11 -9.28 -9.31
CA ASP A 185 -0.15 -9.19 -7.85
C ASP A 185 -0.82 -10.44 -7.23
N ARG A 186 -1.83 -11.02 -7.87
CA ARG A 186 -2.55 -12.22 -7.40
C ARG A 186 -1.81 -13.53 -7.69
N HIS A 187 -1.09 -13.62 -8.80
CA HIS A 187 -0.43 -14.86 -9.25
C HIS A 187 1.08 -14.93 -8.95
N ARG A 188 1.67 -13.90 -8.32
CA ARG A 188 3.07 -13.97 -7.90
C ARG A 188 3.31 -15.13 -6.93
N ALA A 189 4.44 -15.82 -7.11
CA ALA A 189 4.78 -16.99 -6.31
C ALA A 189 5.01 -16.67 -4.82
N VAL A 190 5.43 -15.45 -4.50
CA VAL A 190 5.71 -15.01 -3.13
C VAL A 190 4.77 -13.88 -2.71
N ALA A 191 4.16 -14.06 -1.55
CA ALA A 191 3.22 -13.13 -0.93
C ALA A 191 2.08 -12.68 -1.86
N PRO A 192 1.36 -13.57 -2.57
CA PRO A 192 0.31 -13.17 -3.50
C PRO A 192 -0.77 -12.30 -2.83
N LEU A 193 -1.41 -11.43 -3.61
CA LEU A 193 -2.55 -10.65 -3.16
C LEU A 193 -3.75 -11.58 -2.90
N VAL A 194 -3.85 -12.04 -1.67
CA VAL A 194 -4.94 -12.88 -1.17
C VAL A 194 -5.42 -12.34 0.18
N PRO A 195 -6.73 -12.37 0.46
CA PRO A 195 -7.22 -12.05 1.80
C PRO A 195 -6.67 -13.03 2.82
N ALA A 196 -6.30 -12.55 4.01
CA ALA A 196 -6.04 -13.43 5.15
C ALA A 196 -7.32 -14.17 5.54
N ALA A 197 -7.19 -15.38 6.09
CA ALA A 197 -8.34 -16.22 6.43
C ALA A 197 -9.30 -15.57 7.46
N ASP A 198 -8.76 -14.68 8.29
CA ASP A 198 -9.45 -13.92 9.33
C ASP A 198 -9.76 -12.46 8.93
N ALA A 199 -9.53 -12.08 7.67
CA ALA A 199 -9.80 -10.72 7.19
C ALA A 199 -11.29 -10.48 6.94
N LEU A 200 -11.76 -9.28 7.30
CA LEU A 200 -13.03 -8.75 6.81
C LEU A 200 -12.89 -8.39 5.34
N VAL A 201 -13.58 -9.11 4.45
CA VAL A 201 -13.67 -8.72 3.04
C VAL A 201 -14.71 -7.61 2.89
N LEU A 202 -14.27 -6.44 2.44
CA LEU A 202 -15.11 -5.25 2.26
C LEU A 202 -15.12 -4.86 0.78
N ASP A 203 -16.23 -5.17 0.09
CA ASP A 203 -16.43 -4.79 -1.31
C ASP A 203 -16.98 -3.35 -1.39
N SER A 204 -16.16 -2.45 -1.95
CA SER A 204 -16.49 -1.04 -2.10
C SER A 204 -17.14 -0.69 -3.44
N THR A 205 -17.45 -1.67 -4.31
CA THR A 205 -17.95 -1.42 -5.67
C THR A 205 -19.20 -0.53 -5.70
N ARG A 206 -20.08 -0.66 -4.70
CA ARG A 206 -21.34 0.11 -4.59
C ARG A 206 -21.46 0.91 -3.30
N LEU A 207 -20.33 1.14 -2.62
CA LEU A 207 -20.29 1.88 -1.37
C LEU A 207 -19.63 3.24 -1.61
N SER A 208 -20.14 4.27 -0.94
CA SER A 208 -19.44 5.55 -0.85
C SER A 208 -18.21 5.44 0.06
N ILE A 209 -17.32 6.42 -0.04
CA ILE A 209 -16.11 6.48 0.81
C ILE A 209 -16.50 6.51 2.29
N GLU A 210 -17.53 7.28 2.65
CA GLU A 210 -18.04 7.43 4.02
C GLU A 210 -18.54 6.09 4.55
N GLN A 211 -19.31 5.35 3.74
CA GLN A 211 -19.81 4.02 4.12
C GLN A 211 -18.70 3.00 4.32
N VAL A 212 -17.64 3.06 3.51
CA VAL A 212 -16.45 2.20 3.66
C VAL A 212 -15.73 2.53 4.96
N ILE A 213 -15.50 3.81 5.24
CA ILE A 213 -14.84 4.29 6.48
C ILE A 213 -15.65 3.88 7.72
N GLU A 214 -16.96 4.12 7.72
CA GLU A 214 -17.84 3.79 8.83
C GLU A 214 -17.79 2.29 9.16
N LYS A 215 -17.94 1.43 8.15
CA LYS A 215 -17.89 -0.03 8.31
C LYS A 215 -16.53 -0.50 8.84
N ALA A 216 -15.44 0.04 8.30
CA ALA A 216 -14.09 -0.33 8.71
C ALA A 216 -13.79 0.08 10.16
N LEU A 217 -14.15 1.31 10.55
CA LEU A 217 -13.98 1.80 11.92
C LEU A 217 -14.86 1.03 12.90
N GLN A 218 -16.12 0.74 12.55
CA GLN A 218 -17.01 -0.04 13.39
C GLN A 218 -16.43 -1.44 13.66
N TYR A 219 -15.96 -2.12 12.62
CA TYR A 219 -15.33 -3.44 12.75
C TYR A 219 -14.06 -3.38 13.61
N ALA A 220 -13.19 -2.38 13.38
CA ALA A 220 -11.97 -2.20 14.16
C ALA A 220 -12.27 -1.95 15.65
N ARG A 221 -13.22 -1.06 15.98
CA ARG A 221 -13.62 -0.77 17.36
C ARG A 221 -14.16 -2.00 18.08
N GLN A 222 -15.01 -2.79 17.42
CA GLN A 222 -15.55 -4.03 17.97
C GLN A 222 -14.44 -5.05 18.31
N LYS A 223 -13.43 -5.17 17.45
CA LYS A 223 -12.32 -6.11 17.65
C LYS A 223 -11.31 -5.65 18.69
N LEU A 224 -11.03 -4.35 18.75
CA LEU A 224 -10.05 -3.77 19.65
C LEU A 224 -10.63 -3.38 21.01
N ALA A 225 -11.94 -3.55 21.22
CA ALA A 225 -12.68 -3.06 22.38
C ALA A 225 -12.45 -1.56 22.65
N LEU A 226 -12.31 -0.78 21.57
CA LEU A 226 -12.25 0.68 21.63
C LEU A 226 -13.67 1.22 21.77
N ALA A 227 -13.87 2.18 22.68
CA ALA A 227 -15.15 2.85 22.88
C ALA A 227 -15.57 3.71 21.68
#